data_AF-V7IL47-F1
#
_entry.id   AF-V7IL47-F1
#
_cell.length_a   1.000
_cell.length_b   1.000
_cell.length_c   1.000
_cell.angle_alpha   90.00
_cell.angle_beta   90.00
_cell.angle_gamma   90.00
#
_symmetry.space_group_name_H-M   'P 1'
#
loop_
_entity.id
_entity.type
_entity.pdbx_description
1 polymer ?
#
loop_
_entity_poly.entity_id
_entity_poly.type
_entity_poly.pdbx_seq_one_letter_code
_entity_poly.pdbx_strand_id
1 'polypeptide(L)'
;MKIRSQVGMVLNLDKCIGCHTCSVTCKNVWTGREGMEYAWFNNVETKPGIGYPKNWEDQQEWQGGWVRDVNGKIRPSLGGKMGVISKIFANPVIPQIDDYYEPFTFDYQHLHHAPESKHQPTARPRSLIDGKRMDKVIWGPNWEELLGGEFEKRARDRNFDNIQKEMYGQFENTFMMYLP
;
A
#
# COMPACT_ATOMS: atom_id res chain seq x y z
N MET A 1 18.52 -35.13 6.01
CA MET A 1 17.84 -34.28 7.02
C MET A 1 18.77 -33.15 7.41
N LYS A 2 18.38 -31.89 7.23
CA LYS A 2 19.18 -30.72 7.64
C LYS A 2 18.32 -29.84 8.56
N ILE A 3 18.49 -30.00 9.87
CA ILE A 3 17.71 -29.24 10.86
C ILE A 3 18.17 -27.77 10.84
N ARG A 4 17.21 -26.84 10.87
CA ARG A 4 17.39 -25.39 10.97
C ARG A 4 16.34 -24.82 11.93
N SER A 5 16.59 -23.63 12.47
CA SER A 5 15.65 -22.90 13.33
C SER A 5 15.39 -21.48 12.79
N GLN A 6 14.19 -20.97 13.03
CA GLN A 6 13.74 -19.62 12.68
C GLN A 6 12.67 -19.19 13.69
N VAL A 7 12.63 -17.90 14.04
CA VAL A 7 11.54 -17.31 14.84
C VAL A 7 10.39 -16.96 13.88
N GLY A 8 9.24 -17.61 14.07
CA GLY A 8 8.01 -17.31 13.34
C GLY A 8 7.16 -16.24 14.05
N MET A 9 6.15 -15.74 13.36
CA MET A 9 5.17 -14.79 13.89
C MET A 9 3.76 -15.28 13.58
N VAL A 10 2.83 -15.02 14.50
CA VAL A 10 1.40 -15.30 14.33
C VAL A 10 0.63 -14.03 14.66
N LEU A 11 -0.28 -13.63 13.77
CA LEU A 11 -1.16 -12.50 13.96
C LEU A 11 -2.59 -13.03 14.05
N ASN A 12 -3.23 -12.84 15.20
CA ASN A 12 -4.62 -13.26 15.39
C ASN A 12 -5.57 -12.17 14.86
N LEU A 13 -6.10 -12.39 13.66
CA LEU A 13 -6.97 -11.43 12.97
C LEU A 13 -8.31 -11.21 13.67
N ASP A 14 -8.80 -12.19 14.45
CA ASP A 14 -10.02 -12.05 15.28
C ASP A 14 -9.83 -11.00 16.38
N LYS A 15 -8.59 -10.81 16.84
CA LYS A 15 -8.24 -9.79 17.84
C LYS A 15 -7.65 -8.52 17.22
N CYS A 16 -7.56 -8.44 15.90
CA CYS A 16 -7.02 -7.28 15.23
C CYS A 16 -8.03 -6.13 15.27
N ILE A 17 -7.57 -4.96 15.73
CA ILE A 17 -8.41 -3.77 15.87
C ILE A 17 -8.07 -2.66 14.87
N GLY A 18 -7.16 -2.92 13.93
CA GLY A 18 -6.82 -1.95 12.87
C GLY A 18 -6.29 -0.62 13.40
N CYS A 19 -5.52 -0.61 14.49
CA CYS A 19 -5.11 0.64 15.15
C CYS A 19 -3.85 1.31 14.56
N HIS A 20 -3.14 0.65 13.63
CA HIS A 20 -1.93 1.15 12.99
C HIS A 20 -0.74 1.47 13.92
N THR A 21 -0.80 1.11 15.21
CA THR A 21 0.33 1.31 16.15
C THR A 21 1.61 0.58 15.69
N CYS A 22 1.46 -0.62 15.12
CA CYS A 22 2.57 -1.37 14.51
C CYS A 22 3.24 -0.59 13.38
N SER A 23 2.46 0.07 12.53
CA SER A 23 2.95 0.90 11.42
C SER A 23 3.71 2.12 11.90
N VAL A 24 3.14 2.87 12.84
CA VAL A 24 3.75 4.12 13.35
C VAL A 24 5.06 3.83 14.09
N THR A 25 5.09 2.80 14.95
CA THR A 25 6.31 2.43 15.68
C THR A 25 7.41 1.99 14.72
N CYS A 26 7.07 1.18 13.71
CA CYS A 26 8.03 0.77 12.69
C CYS A 26 8.55 1.96 11.86
N LYS A 27 7.66 2.85 11.42
CA LYS A 27 8.00 4.07 10.66
C LYS A 27 8.97 4.96 11.43
N ASN A 28 8.67 5.25 12.70
CA ASN A 28 9.49 6.13 13.53
C ASN A 28 10.90 5.59 13.75
N VAL A 29 11.05 4.28 13.92
CA VAL A 29 12.35 3.67 14.19
C VAL A 29 13.16 3.49 12.90
N TRP A 30 12.53 3.08 11.80
CA TRP A 30 13.26 2.55 10.64
C TRP A 30 13.19 3.40 9.37
N THR A 31 12.05 4.02 9.08
CA THR A 31 11.77 4.63 7.75
C THR A 31 11.33 6.09 7.82
N GLY A 32 11.81 6.85 8.81
CA GLY A 32 11.57 8.29 8.95
C GLY A 32 12.53 9.21 8.17
N ARG A 33 13.37 8.64 7.29
CA ARG A 33 14.36 9.39 6.49
C ARG A 33 13.83 9.68 5.08
N GLU A 34 14.32 10.75 4.47
CA GLU A 34 14.10 11.07 3.05
C GLU A 34 14.53 9.90 2.13
N GLY A 35 13.73 9.64 1.10
CA GLY A 35 13.80 8.47 0.22
C GLY A 35 13.04 7.24 0.72
N MET A 36 12.57 7.25 1.98
CA MET A 36 11.85 6.14 2.63
C MET A 36 10.57 6.60 3.35
N GLU A 37 10.24 7.90 3.30
CA GLU A 37 9.06 8.49 3.92
C GLU A 37 7.78 7.86 3.38
N TYR A 38 7.73 7.52 2.08
CA TYR A 38 6.61 6.79 1.50
C TYR A 38 6.53 5.34 2.01
N ALA A 39 7.67 4.70 2.32
CA ALA A 39 7.76 3.27 2.58
C ALA A 39 7.32 2.85 3.99
N TRP A 40 6.30 2.02 4.08
CA TRP A 40 5.81 1.42 5.32
C TRP A 40 6.21 -0.06 5.40
N PHE A 41 7.23 -0.38 6.20
CA PHE A 41 7.66 -1.79 6.37
C PHE A 41 6.61 -2.65 7.07
N ASN A 42 5.87 -2.05 8.00
CA ASN A 42 4.61 -2.59 8.51
C ASN A 42 3.50 -1.63 8.10
N ASN A 43 2.56 -2.08 7.29
CA ASN A 43 1.33 -1.37 6.96
C ASN A 43 0.13 -2.19 7.46
N VAL A 44 -1.04 -1.57 7.59
CA VAL A 44 -2.29 -2.28 7.87
C VAL A 44 -3.28 -1.88 6.79
N GLU A 45 -4.02 -2.85 6.29
CA GLU A 45 -5.01 -2.67 5.22
C GLU A 45 -6.41 -3.02 5.74
N THR A 46 -7.40 -2.23 5.37
CA THR A 46 -8.81 -2.60 5.54
C THR A 46 -9.26 -3.41 4.33
N LYS A 47 -9.85 -4.58 4.57
CA LYS A 47 -10.41 -5.47 3.55
C LYS A 47 -11.94 -5.46 3.59
N PRO A 48 -12.65 -5.50 2.44
CA PRO A 48 -12.10 -5.58 1.08
C PRO A 48 -11.46 -4.27 0.60
N GLY A 49 -10.32 -4.38 -0.10
CA GLY A 49 -9.53 -3.26 -0.61
C GLY A 49 -8.32 -3.72 -1.44
N ILE A 50 -7.74 -2.81 -2.23
CA ILE A 50 -6.60 -3.12 -3.12
C ILE A 50 -5.24 -2.98 -2.44
N GLY A 51 -5.17 -2.33 -1.28
CA GLY A 51 -4.01 -2.36 -0.40
C GLY A 51 -2.86 -1.43 -0.78
N TYR A 52 -1.67 -1.73 -0.25
CA TYR A 52 -0.46 -0.91 -0.38
C TYR A 52 0.78 -1.76 -0.74
N PRO A 53 1.42 -1.55 -1.91
CA PRO A 53 0.97 -0.72 -3.02
C PRO A 53 -0.36 -1.23 -3.59
N LYS A 54 -1.01 -0.39 -4.39
CA LYS A 54 -2.29 -0.73 -5.03
C LYS A 54 -2.20 -2.07 -5.76
N ASN A 55 -3.19 -2.92 -5.52
CA ASN A 55 -3.36 -4.21 -6.18
C ASN A 55 -2.19 -5.20 -5.97
N TRP A 56 -1.44 -5.11 -4.87
CA TRP A 56 -0.23 -5.92 -4.66
C TRP A 56 -0.44 -7.44 -4.74
N GLU A 57 -1.66 -7.92 -4.49
CA GLU A 57 -2.03 -9.34 -4.60
C GLU A 57 -2.13 -9.83 -6.05
N ASP A 58 -2.27 -8.95 -7.04
CA ASP A 58 -2.35 -9.34 -8.44
C ASP A 58 -0.98 -9.70 -9.04
N GLN A 59 -0.68 -11.00 -9.04
CA GLN A 59 0.58 -11.50 -9.58
C GLN A 59 0.60 -11.59 -11.12
N GLN A 60 -0.54 -11.37 -11.79
CA GLN A 60 -0.56 -11.21 -13.24
C GLN A 60 0.00 -9.84 -13.63
N GLU A 61 -0.24 -8.83 -12.80
CA GLU A 61 0.34 -7.49 -12.91
C GLU A 61 1.78 -7.46 -12.40
N TRP A 62 2.02 -7.82 -11.13
CA TRP A 62 3.31 -7.57 -10.46
C TRP A 62 4.38 -8.64 -10.68
N GLN A 63 4.01 -9.82 -11.20
CA GLN A 63 4.92 -10.95 -11.44
C GLN A 63 5.77 -11.33 -10.20
N GLY A 64 5.20 -11.20 -9.01
CA GLY A 64 5.81 -11.66 -7.77
C GLY A 64 5.76 -13.18 -7.59
N GLY A 65 6.50 -13.69 -6.61
CA GLY A 65 6.47 -15.09 -6.21
C GLY A 65 7.10 -16.07 -7.21
N TRP A 66 6.63 -17.33 -7.16
CA TRP A 66 7.17 -18.47 -7.90
C TRP A 66 6.08 -19.14 -8.74
N VAL A 67 6.48 -19.65 -9.90
CA VAL A 67 5.66 -20.53 -10.73
C VAL A 67 6.30 -21.91 -10.83
N ARG A 68 5.45 -22.93 -10.87
CA ARG A 68 5.84 -24.32 -11.07
C ARG A 68 5.64 -24.68 -12.54
N ASP A 69 6.74 -25.02 -13.21
CA ASP A 69 6.72 -25.44 -14.61
C ASP A 69 6.13 -26.86 -14.75
N VAL A 70 5.75 -27.22 -15.97
CA VAL A 70 5.20 -28.56 -16.31
C VAL A 70 6.13 -29.72 -15.95
N ASN A 71 7.44 -29.46 -15.92
CA ASN A 71 8.47 -30.43 -15.51
C ASN A 71 8.66 -30.52 -13.99
N GLY A 72 7.83 -29.81 -13.21
CA GLY A 72 7.84 -29.80 -11.75
C GLY A 72 8.89 -28.88 -11.12
N LYS A 73 9.76 -28.22 -11.90
CA LYS A 73 10.72 -27.24 -11.38
C LYS A 73 10.01 -25.92 -11.03
N ILE A 74 10.61 -25.17 -10.12
CA ILE A 74 10.16 -23.82 -9.76
C ILE A 74 11.07 -22.76 -10.36
N ARG A 75 10.49 -21.63 -10.74
CA ARG A 75 11.23 -20.43 -11.16
C ARG A 75 10.50 -19.17 -10.69
N PRO A 76 11.19 -18.02 -10.58
CA PRO A 76 10.52 -16.75 -10.32
C PRO A 76 9.45 -16.47 -11.40
N SER A 77 8.32 -15.89 -10.99
CA SER A 77 7.28 -15.46 -11.93
C SER A 77 7.82 -14.44 -12.93
N LEU A 78 8.68 -13.53 -12.45
CA LEU A 78 9.44 -12.56 -13.26
C LEU A 78 10.27 -13.19 -14.41
N GLY A 79 10.67 -14.46 -14.28
CA GLY A 79 11.40 -15.21 -15.30
C GLY A 79 12.57 -16.04 -14.76
N GLY A 80 13.16 -16.88 -15.62
CA GLY A 80 14.43 -17.56 -15.33
C GLY A 80 15.60 -16.56 -15.27
N LYS A 81 16.80 -17.04 -14.92
CA LYS A 81 18.00 -16.18 -14.71
C LYS A 81 18.25 -15.17 -15.83
N MET A 82 18.26 -15.62 -17.10
CA MET A 82 18.47 -14.72 -18.25
C MET A 82 17.30 -13.76 -18.47
N GLY A 83 16.07 -14.20 -18.20
CA GLY A 83 14.88 -13.35 -18.27
C GLY A 83 14.94 -12.20 -17.28
N VAL A 84 15.39 -12.46 -16.05
CA VAL A 84 15.58 -11.41 -15.03
C VAL A 84 16.70 -10.45 -15.43
N ILE A 85 17.86 -10.96 -15.88
CA ILE A 85 19.00 -10.13 -16.31
C ILE A 85 18.60 -9.20 -17.47
N SER A 86 17.81 -9.68 -18.42
CA SER A 86 17.36 -8.85 -19.55
C SER A 86 16.49 -7.65 -19.14
N LYS A 87 15.91 -7.66 -17.94
CA LYS A 87 15.06 -6.60 -17.38
C LYS A 87 15.80 -5.63 -16.46
N ILE A 88 17.13 -5.76 -16.30
CA ILE A 88 17.88 -5.00 -15.28
C ILE A 88 17.91 -3.48 -15.54
N PHE A 89 17.97 -3.05 -16.79
CA PHE A 89 18.08 -1.63 -17.14
C PHE A 89 16.75 -0.88 -17.01
N ALA A 90 15.63 -1.60 -17.15
CA ALA A 90 14.29 -1.09 -16.94
C ALA A 90 13.39 -2.27 -16.59
N ASN A 91 13.07 -2.42 -15.30
CA ASN A 91 12.19 -3.48 -14.86
C ASN A 91 10.74 -3.12 -15.26
N PRO A 92 10.08 -3.90 -16.15
CA PRO A 92 8.78 -3.52 -16.71
C PRO A 92 7.62 -3.64 -15.71
N VAL A 93 7.82 -4.29 -14.58
CA VAL A 93 6.77 -4.57 -13.57
C VAL A 93 7.11 -3.99 -12.20
N ILE A 94 8.06 -3.04 -12.15
CA ILE A 94 8.37 -2.36 -10.89
C ILE A 94 7.24 -1.39 -10.54
N PRO A 95 6.65 -1.49 -9.33
CA PRO A 95 5.68 -0.50 -8.87
C PRO A 95 6.29 0.90 -8.89
N GLN A 96 5.54 1.86 -9.41
CA GLN A 96 5.89 3.26 -9.45
C GLN A 96 5.45 3.95 -8.15
N ILE A 97 5.92 5.18 -7.93
CA ILE A 97 5.55 5.93 -6.73
C ILE A 97 4.04 6.15 -6.61
N ASP A 98 3.33 6.27 -7.74
CA ASP A 98 1.88 6.44 -7.79
C ASP A 98 1.10 5.16 -7.44
N ASP A 99 1.74 3.99 -7.52
CA ASP A 99 1.16 2.73 -7.02
C ASP A 99 1.21 2.66 -5.50
N TYR A 100 2.14 3.39 -4.88
CA TYR A 100 2.16 3.65 -3.45
C TYR A 100 1.33 4.90 -3.14
N TYR A 101 1.98 6.06 -3.10
CA TYR A 101 1.43 7.41 -3.03
C TYR A 101 2.59 8.41 -3.17
N GLU A 102 2.30 9.61 -3.68
CA GLU A 102 3.23 10.72 -3.58
C GLU A 102 3.32 11.18 -2.10
N PRO A 103 4.47 11.02 -1.42
CA PRO A 103 4.61 11.46 -0.04
C PRO A 103 4.46 12.98 0.05
N PHE A 104 3.76 13.46 1.07
CA PHE A 104 3.42 14.88 1.21
C PHE A 104 3.62 15.38 2.63
N THR A 105 3.80 16.69 2.74
CA THR A 105 3.79 17.45 3.98
C THR A 105 2.89 18.68 3.81
N PHE A 106 2.79 19.53 4.83
CA PHE A 106 2.01 20.76 4.76
C PHE A 106 2.87 21.98 5.10
N ASP A 107 2.52 23.11 4.48
CA ASP A 107 3.15 24.40 4.74
C ASP A 107 2.66 25.02 6.07
N TYR A 108 3.00 24.39 7.20
CA TYR A 108 2.57 24.84 8.53
C TYR A 108 3.12 26.24 8.86
N GLN A 109 4.30 26.59 8.36
CA GLN A 109 4.93 27.89 8.59
C GLN A 109 4.11 29.05 8.01
N HIS A 110 3.32 28.82 6.96
CA HIS A 110 2.37 29.82 6.46
C HIS A 110 1.37 30.27 7.52
N LEU A 111 0.98 29.40 8.47
CA LEU A 111 0.06 29.79 9.56
C LEU A 111 0.71 30.77 10.55
N HIS A 112 2.04 30.77 10.67
CA HIS A 112 2.79 31.63 11.58
C HIS A 112 3.25 32.94 10.95
N HIS A 113 3.52 32.92 9.64
CA HIS A 113 4.16 34.03 8.93
C HIS A 113 3.27 34.72 7.89
N ALA A 114 2.02 34.29 7.74
CA ALA A 114 1.11 34.95 6.81
C ALA A 114 0.93 36.43 7.18
N PRO A 115 1.08 37.36 6.21
CA PRO A 115 0.78 38.76 6.44
C PRO A 115 -0.72 38.95 6.66
N GLU A 116 -1.10 40.12 7.17
CA GLU A 116 -2.50 40.50 7.28
C GLU A 116 -3.19 40.40 5.90
N SER A 117 -4.33 39.72 5.87
CA SER A 117 -5.07 39.40 4.66
C SER A 117 -6.56 39.35 4.97
N LYS A 118 -7.39 39.56 3.93
CA LYS A 118 -8.85 39.39 4.03
C LYS A 118 -9.27 37.93 4.24
N HIS A 119 -8.38 36.98 3.98
CA HIS A 119 -8.66 35.55 4.05
C HIS A 119 -7.78 34.86 5.08
N GLN A 120 -8.36 33.92 5.82
CA GLN A 120 -7.65 33.13 6.81
C GLN A 120 -6.53 32.30 6.16
N PRO A 121 -5.31 32.30 6.70
CA PRO A 121 -4.23 31.47 6.17
C PRO A 121 -4.50 29.98 6.39
N THR A 122 -4.02 29.14 5.48
CA THR A 122 -4.16 27.68 5.55
C THR A 122 -2.84 26.98 5.22
N ALA A 123 -2.56 25.85 5.87
CA ALA A 123 -1.41 25.02 5.55
C ALA A 123 -1.76 24.10 4.37
N ARG A 124 -1.27 24.42 3.17
CA ARG A 124 -1.54 23.62 1.97
C ARG A 124 -0.52 22.50 1.78
N PRO A 125 -0.92 21.40 1.13
CA PRO A 125 -0.03 20.26 0.91
C PRO A 125 1.11 20.60 -0.07
N ARG A 126 2.27 20.00 0.19
CA ARG A 126 3.47 20.06 -0.65
C ARG A 126 4.02 18.65 -0.85
N SER A 127 4.49 18.37 -2.05
CA SER A 127 5.18 17.12 -2.37
C SER A 127 6.51 17.03 -1.62
N LEU A 128 6.81 15.87 -1.08
CA LEU A 128 8.15 15.54 -0.57
C LEU A 128 9.09 15.03 -1.67
N ILE A 129 8.59 14.79 -2.90
CA ILE A 129 9.41 14.41 -4.05
C ILE A 129 10.03 15.64 -4.70
N ASP A 130 9.21 16.65 -5.03
CA ASP A 130 9.65 17.81 -5.81
C ASP A 130 9.49 19.16 -5.09
N GLY A 131 8.97 19.15 -3.86
CA GLY A 131 8.76 20.36 -3.03
C GLY A 131 7.62 21.27 -3.52
N LYS A 132 6.99 20.96 -4.65
CA LYS A 132 5.95 21.80 -5.22
C LYS A 132 4.65 21.69 -4.43
N ARG A 133 3.86 22.74 -4.56
CA ARG A 133 2.51 22.80 -3.99
C ARG A 133 1.62 21.78 -4.69
N MET A 134 0.90 20.99 -3.92
CA MET A 134 -0.13 20.11 -4.44
C MET A 134 -1.48 20.84 -4.43
N ASP A 135 -2.27 20.65 -5.47
CA ASP A 135 -3.65 21.17 -5.50
C ASP A 135 -4.58 20.34 -4.64
N LYS A 136 -4.38 19.01 -4.62
CA LYS A 136 -5.15 18.08 -3.81
C LYS A 136 -4.31 16.83 -3.52
N VAL A 137 -4.42 16.31 -2.30
CA VAL A 137 -3.96 14.94 -1.99
C VAL A 137 -5.02 13.97 -2.53
N ILE A 138 -4.62 13.07 -3.42
CA ILE A 138 -5.53 12.15 -4.12
C ILE A 138 -5.40 10.69 -3.67
N TRP A 139 -4.34 10.36 -2.91
CA TRP A 139 -4.09 9.02 -2.40
C TRP A 139 -3.20 9.05 -1.16
N GLY A 140 -3.08 7.92 -0.48
CA GLY A 140 -2.23 7.72 0.69
C GLY A 140 -2.04 6.23 1.00
N PRO A 141 -1.15 5.87 1.93
CA PRO A 141 -0.81 4.47 2.22
C PRO A 141 -1.94 3.69 2.88
N ASN A 142 -2.97 4.39 3.38
CA ASN A 142 -4.14 3.82 4.03
C ASN A 142 -5.44 4.48 3.55
N TRP A 143 -5.55 4.68 2.23
CA TRP A 143 -6.66 5.45 1.63
C TRP A 143 -8.03 4.74 1.74
N GLU A 144 -8.02 3.41 1.87
CA GLU A 144 -9.22 2.55 1.88
C GLU A 144 -9.69 2.19 3.31
N GLU A 145 -9.08 2.81 4.33
CA GLU A 145 -9.38 2.57 5.75
C GLU A 145 -10.88 2.66 6.06
N LEU A 146 -11.39 1.76 6.90
CA LEU A 146 -12.80 1.73 7.33
C LEU A 146 -13.79 1.75 6.14
N LEU A 147 -13.49 0.99 5.09
CA LEU A 147 -14.25 0.92 3.84
C LEU A 147 -14.31 2.25 3.07
N GLY A 148 -13.26 3.06 3.16
CA GLY A 148 -13.11 4.30 2.43
C GLY A 148 -13.25 4.11 0.91
N GLY A 149 -14.24 4.77 0.31
CA GLY A 149 -14.53 4.69 -1.12
C GLY A 149 -15.71 3.77 -1.49
N GLU A 150 -16.18 3.91 -2.73
CA GLU A 150 -17.30 3.14 -3.26
C GLU A 150 -17.00 1.64 -3.26
N PHE A 151 -18.01 0.81 -3.00
CA PHE A 151 -17.87 -0.64 -3.01
C PHE A 151 -17.34 -1.16 -4.36
N GLU A 152 -17.74 -0.58 -5.49
CA GLU A 152 -17.24 -0.98 -6.82
C GLU A 152 -15.71 -0.89 -6.94
N LYS A 153 -15.09 0.10 -6.29
CA LYS A 153 -13.63 0.29 -6.30
C LYS A 153 -12.96 -0.72 -5.36
N ARG A 154 -13.47 -0.86 -4.14
CA ARG A 154 -12.97 -1.80 -3.13
C ARG A 154 -13.17 -3.26 -3.52
N ALA A 155 -14.25 -3.58 -4.24
CA ALA A 155 -14.57 -4.91 -4.72
C ALA A 155 -13.64 -5.39 -5.83
N ARG A 156 -12.69 -4.56 -6.29
CA ARG A 156 -11.56 -4.97 -7.13
C ARG A 156 -10.48 -5.74 -6.37
N ASP A 157 -10.62 -5.83 -5.04
CA ASP A 157 -9.84 -6.75 -4.21
C ASP A 157 -9.75 -8.14 -4.86
N ARG A 158 -8.51 -8.60 -5.04
CA ARG A 158 -8.19 -9.88 -5.69
C ARG A 158 -8.83 -11.06 -4.96
N ASN A 159 -9.10 -10.94 -3.67
CA ASN A 159 -9.74 -11.97 -2.86
C ASN A 159 -11.22 -12.19 -3.20
N PHE A 160 -11.86 -11.28 -3.96
CA PHE A 160 -13.21 -11.47 -4.50
C PHE A 160 -13.27 -12.25 -5.81
N ASP A 161 -12.13 -12.66 -6.37
CA ASP A 161 -12.12 -13.50 -7.56
C ASP A 161 -12.94 -14.78 -7.35
N ASN A 162 -13.83 -15.07 -8.30
CA ASN A 162 -14.75 -16.21 -8.26
C ASN A 162 -15.81 -16.15 -7.13
N ILE A 163 -16.05 -14.97 -6.55
CA ILE A 163 -17.13 -14.72 -5.60
C ILE A 163 -18.21 -13.83 -6.24
N GLN A 164 -19.48 -14.20 -6.06
CA GLN A 164 -20.61 -13.32 -6.38
C GLN A 164 -20.69 -12.22 -5.32
N LYS A 165 -20.10 -11.07 -5.63
CA LYS A 165 -19.83 -10.02 -4.64
C LYS A 165 -20.91 -8.96 -4.53
N GLU A 166 -21.94 -9.00 -5.40
CA GLU A 166 -23.01 -8.00 -5.45
C GLU A 166 -23.73 -7.85 -4.10
N MET A 167 -23.94 -8.96 -3.38
CA MET A 167 -24.63 -8.94 -2.09
C MET A 167 -23.89 -8.10 -1.03
N TYR A 168 -22.55 -8.06 -1.08
CA TYR A 168 -21.72 -7.33 -0.10
C TYR A 168 -21.66 -5.82 -0.37
N GLY A 169 -22.24 -5.35 -1.48
CA GLY A 169 -22.50 -3.93 -1.72
C GLY A 169 -23.75 -3.41 -1.00
N GLN A 170 -24.58 -4.29 -0.43
CA GLN A 170 -25.76 -3.92 0.33
C GLN A 170 -25.38 -3.53 1.76
N PHE A 171 -26.04 -2.50 2.28
CA PHE A 171 -25.73 -1.96 3.62
C PHE A 171 -25.80 -3.04 4.70
N GLU A 172 -26.84 -3.89 4.66
CA GLU A 172 -27.10 -4.94 5.65
C GLU A 172 -26.06 -6.06 5.64
N ASN A 173 -25.34 -6.24 4.52
CA ASN A 173 -24.32 -7.28 4.34
C ASN A 173 -22.90 -6.69 4.36
N THR A 174 -22.76 -5.43 4.81
CA THR A 174 -21.46 -4.78 4.93
C THR A 174 -20.58 -5.54 5.89
N PHE A 175 -19.37 -5.87 5.46
CA PHE A 175 -18.33 -6.41 6.33
C PHE A 175 -17.01 -5.70 6.07
N MET A 176 -16.14 -5.73 7.08
CA MET A 176 -14.75 -5.36 6.94
C MET A 176 -13.86 -6.17 7.88
N MET A 177 -12.60 -6.29 7.55
CA MET A 177 -11.57 -6.84 8.44
C MET A 177 -10.24 -6.11 8.25
N TYR A 178 -9.30 -6.32 9.15
CA TYR A 178 -7.97 -5.72 9.09
C TYR A 178 -6.90 -6.76 8.76
N LEU A 179 -5.98 -6.39 7.88
CA LEU A 179 -4.81 -7.17 7.50
C LEU A 179 -3.53 -6.36 7.81
N PRO A 180 -2.92 -6.57 8.99
CA PRO A 180 -1.73 -5.84 9.45
C PRO A 180 -0.38 -6.44 9.02
#